data_AF-A0A0J5GZB4-F1
#
_entry.id   AF-A0A0J5GZB4-F1
#
_cell.length_a   1.000
_cell.length_b   1.000
_cell.length_c   1.000
_cell.angle_alpha   90.00
_cell.angle_beta   90.00
_cell.angle_gamma   90.00
#
_symmetry.space_group_name_H-M   'P 1'
#
loop_
_entity.id
_entity.type
_entity.pdbx_description
1 polymer ?
#
loop_
_entity_poly.entity_id
_entity_poly.type
_entity_poly.pdbx_seq_one_letter_code
_entity_poly.pdbx_strand_id
1 'polypeptide(L)'
;MNTNKKAIELLESNEYEEALKLFQTAVNECRNVQSLTNLAWIYCYEEYKDEKAIVLLEEAIKFKPNSHFPYSLLGEIYIRQEKWELAKDVLESSISIQPSKTTYNNLAIANYHIGNIEMASRYFLLATEKSDYAMYSHVICLIELGKLNEAKDRLDTFSEHDDEFVGEVDVADMYVELGYFKKANEWFNKGWDVYWKQPNWVSRYVYSLLKLNNKSLANEIINDVIKEKIKEIDKAQKDDCDEDWSEEDKINHLEKLRNEKKEYEGMFEKISSGYFPPLVFEVSMKTGCYLFGCIRHNHPEYQE
;
A
#
# COMPACT_ATOMS: atom_id res chain seq x y z
N MET A 1 -37.40 -0.19 -10.67
CA MET A 1 -36.00 -0.10 -10.23
C MET A 1 -36.00 0.42 -8.81
N ASN A 2 -35.47 -0.36 -7.87
CA ASN A 2 -35.34 0.05 -6.46
C ASN A 2 -34.47 1.33 -6.38
N THR A 3 -34.75 2.22 -5.42
CA THR A 3 -33.97 3.40 -5.06
C THR A 3 -32.47 3.09 -5.01
N ASN A 4 -32.09 1.92 -4.48
CA ASN A 4 -30.69 1.47 -4.44
C ASN A 4 -30.04 1.35 -5.83
N LYS A 5 -30.67 0.66 -6.76
CA LYS A 5 -30.13 0.48 -8.12
C LYS A 5 -29.98 1.81 -8.87
N LYS A 6 -30.94 2.73 -8.70
CA LYS A 6 -30.82 4.10 -9.25
C LYS A 6 -29.61 4.84 -8.68
N ALA A 7 -29.39 4.75 -7.37
CA ALA A 7 -28.25 5.39 -6.71
C ALA A 7 -26.91 4.87 -7.26
N ILE A 8 -26.81 3.55 -7.47
CA ILE A 8 -25.60 2.93 -8.04
C ILE A 8 -25.39 3.32 -9.50
N GLU A 9 -26.44 3.39 -10.33
CA GLU A 9 -26.32 3.85 -11.72
C GLU A 9 -25.82 5.30 -11.82
N LEU A 10 -26.24 6.17 -10.88
CA LEU A 10 -25.74 7.54 -10.78
C LEU A 10 -24.28 7.60 -10.32
N LEU A 11 -23.87 6.75 -9.36
CA LEU A 11 -22.45 6.59 -9.00
C LEU A 11 -21.61 6.19 -10.22
N GLU A 12 -22.06 5.19 -10.99
CA GLU A 12 -21.36 4.74 -12.20
C GLU A 12 -21.30 5.84 -13.28
N SER A 13 -22.21 6.82 -13.23
CA SER A 13 -22.24 7.99 -14.11
C SER A 13 -21.46 9.19 -13.55
N ASN A 14 -20.78 9.05 -12.41
CA ASN A 14 -20.09 10.12 -11.66
C ASN A 14 -21.02 11.25 -11.15
N GLU A 15 -22.32 10.98 -11.01
CA GLU A 15 -23.30 11.92 -10.43
C GLU A 15 -23.41 11.68 -8.92
N TYR A 16 -22.34 12.02 -8.20
CA TYR A 16 -22.14 11.68 -6.79
C TYR A 16 -23.14 12.36 -5.85
N GLU A 17 -23.49 13.63 -6.08
CA GLU A 17 -24.44 14.35 -5.23
C GLU A 17 -25.85 13.75 -5.31
N GLU A 18 -26.29 13.39 -6.52
CA GLU A 18 -27.59 12.78 -6.80
C GLU A 18 -27.64 11.36 -6.24
N ALA A 19 -26.56 10.59 -6.41
CA ALA A 19 -26.41 9.27 -5.80
C ALA A 19 -26.51 9.34 -4.27
N LEU A 20 -25.83 10.31 -3.64
CA LEU A 20 -25.88 10.53 -2.19
C LEU A 20 -27.30 10.82 -1.72
N LYS A 21 -28.03 11.71 -2.41
CA LYS A 21 -29.43 12.00 -2.10
C LYS A 21 -30.27 10.72 -2.16
N LEU A 22 -30.08 9.87 -3.17
CA LEU A 22 -30.82 8.61 -3.27
C LEU A 22 -30.44 7.58 -2.19
N PHE A 23 -29.18 7.47 -1.79
CA PHE A 23 -28.80 6.61 -0.67
C PHE A 23 -29.39 7.10 0.65
N GLN A 24 -29.44 8.42 0.87
CA GLN A 24 -30.13 9.01 2.02
C GLN A 24 -31.63 8.71 1.99
N THR A 25 -32.27 8.83 0.83
CA THR A 25 -33.68 8.44 0.66
C THR A 25 -33.90 6.96 0.96
N ALA A 26 -33.06 6.06 0.44
CA ALA A 26 -33.17 4.62 0.67
C ALA A 26 -33.14 4.27 2.17
N VAL A 27 -32.26 4.95 2.92
CA VAL A 27 -32.16 4.81 4.37
C VAL A 27 -33.40 5.34 5.11
N ASN A 28 -33.99 6.44 4.64
CA ASN A 28 -35.21 6.99 5.21
C ASN A 28 -36.45 6.13 4.91
N GLU A 29 -36.48 5.48 3.74
CA GLU A 29 -37.56 4.58 3.32
C GLU A 29 -37.50 3.23 4.05
N CYS A 30 -36.31 2.62 4.13
CA CYS A 30 -36.12 1.34 4.80
C CYS A 30 -34.72 1.28 5.42
N ARG A 31 -34.66 1.50 6.74
CA ARG A 31 -33.42 1.47 7.52
C ARG A 31 -33.02 0.04 7.87
N ASN A 32 -32.26 -0.58 6.98
CA ASN A 32 -31.76 -1.96 7.07
C ASN A 32 -30.25 -2.05 6.75
N VAL A 33 -29.67 -3.25 6.92
CA VAL A 33 -28.23 -3.53 6.65
C VAL A 33 -27.75 -2.94 5.33
N GLN A 34 -28.47 -3.19 4.23
CA GLN A 34 -28.05 -2.74 2.91
C GLN A 34 -28.09 -1.22 2.77
N SER A 35 -29.21 -0.59 3.14
CA SER A 35 -29.37 0.86 3.02
C SER A 35 -28.28 1.61 3.83
N LEU A 36 -28.01 1.13 5.05
CA LEU A 36 -27.01 1.68 5.96
C LEU A 36 -25.60 1.52 5.40
N THR A 37 -25.27 0.31 4.93
CA THR A 37 -23.94 0.00 4.38
C THR A 37 -23.67 0.80 3.10
N ASN A 38 -24.64 0.89 2.19
CA ASN A 38 -24.46 1.62 0.94
C ASN A 38 -24.35 3.14 1.15
N LEU A 39 -25.13 3.71 2.08
CA LEU A 39 -24.95 5.12 2.46
C LEU A 39 -23.61 5.36 3.17
N ALA A 40 -23.17 4.42 4.00
CA ALA A 40 -21.84 4.50 4.63
C ALA A 40 -20.72 4.45 3.60
N TRP A 41 -20.85 3.61 2.57
CA TRP A 41 -19.88 3.48 1.49
C TRP A 41 -19.65 4.82 0.79
N ILE A 42 -20.73 5.50 0.35
CA ILE A 42 -20.58 6.80 -0.35
C ILE A 42 -20.05 7.89 0.59
N TYR A 43 -20.39 7.85 1.89
CA TYR A 43 -19.78 8.76 2.85
C TYR A 43 -18.29 8.54 3.00
N CYS A 44 -17.80 7.30 2.94
CA CYS A 44 -16.39 6.98 3.08
C CYS A 44 -15.57 7.36 1.83
N TYR A 45 -16.01 6.93 0.63
CA TYR A 45 -15.17 7.04 -0.57
C TYR A 45 -15.38 8.32 -1.39
N GLU A 46 -16.57 8.93 -1.37
CA GLU A 46 -16.85 10.12 -2.17
C GLU A 46 -16.86 11.39 -1.33
N GLU A 47 -17.39 11.31 -0.12
CA GLU A 47 -17.52 12.48 0.76
C GLU A 47 -16.39 12.61 1.79
N TYR A 48 -15.55 11.58 1.95
CA TYR A 48 -14.47 11.51 2.94
C TYR A 48 -14.93 11.82 4.37
N LYS A 49 -16.15 11.39 4.73
CA LYS A 49 -16.83 11.60 6.03
C LYS A 49 -16.88 10.30 6.83
N ASP A 50 -15.70 9.80 7.20
CA ASP A 50 -15.55 8.52 7.90
C ASP A 50 -16.36 8.44 9.20
N GLU A 51 -16.49 9.53 9.97
CA GLU A 51 -17.29 9.53 11.21
C GLU A 51 -18.77 9.25 10.95
N LYS A 52 -19.32 9.76 9.84
CA LYS A 52 -20.71 9.47 9.46
C LYS A 52 -20.87 8.02 9.00
N ALA A 53 -19.89 7.51 8.25
CA ALA A 53 -19.88 6.12 7.79
C ALA A 53 -19.83 5.15 8.98
N ILE A 54 -18.95 5.40 9.97
CA ILE A 54 -18.82 4.58 11.17
C ILE A 54 -20.15 4.45 11.91
N VAL A 55 -20.86 5.56 12.16
CA VAL A 55 -22.15 5.54 12.88
C VAL A 55 -23.17 4.65 12.17
N LEU A 56 -23.23 4.71 10.84
CA LEU A 56 -24.13 3.88 10.04
C LEU A 56 -23.74 2.40 10.05
N LEU A 57 -22.43 2.10 10.00
CA LEU A 57 -21.92 0.73 9.98
C LEU A 57 -22.06 0.05 11.34
N GLU A 58 -21.79 0.77 12.43
CA GLU A 58 -22.04 0.29 13.79
C GLU A 58 -23.54 -0.02 14.00
N GLU A 59 -24.42 0.76 13.38
CA GLU A 59 -25.84 0.44 13.37
C GLU A 59 -26.16 -0.79 12.51
N ALA A 60 -25.61 -0.88 11.29
CA ALA A 60 -25.80 -2.01 10.39
C ALA A 60 -25.40 -3.34 11.06
N ILE A 61 -24.27 -3.36 11.78
CA ILE A 61 -23.76 -4.53 12.49
C ILE A 61 -24.66 -4.98 13.66
N LYS A 62 -25.43 -4.07 14.27
CA LYS A 62 -26.40 -4.44 15.33
C LYS A 62 -27.53 -5.34 14.81
N PHE A 63 -27.84 -5.28 13.52
CA PHE A 63 -28.78 -6.22 12.88
C PHE A 63 -28.19 -7.62 12.68
N LYS A 64 -26.94 -7.86 13.07
CA LYS A 64 -26.21 -9.13 12.94
C LYS A 64 -26.23 -9.63 11.48
N PRO A 65 -25.70 -8.84 10.53
CA PRO A 65 -25.80 -9.16 9.13
C PRO A 65 -25.10 -10.48 8.80
N ASN A 66 -25.71 -11.25 7.90
CA ASN A 66 -25.12 -12.48 7.34
C ASN A 66 -24.12 -12.20 6.20
N SER A 67 -23.75 -10.93 6.01
CA SER A 67 -22.81 -10.46 4.97
C SER A 67 -21.61 -9.77 5.61
N HIS A 68 -20.43 -9.99 5.01
CA HIS A 68 -19.17 -9.44 5.48
C HIS A 68 -18.99 -7.94 5.19
N PHE A 69 -19.79 -7.36 4.29
CA PHE A 69 -19.64 -5.99 3.76
C PHE A 69 -19.54 -4.90 4.84
N PRO A 70 -20.51 -4.75 5.77
CA PRO A 70 -20.44 -3.70 6.77
C PRO A 70 -19.22 -3.86 7.70
N TYR A 71 -18.83 -5.10 8.00
CA TYR A 71 -17.64 -5.39 8.81
C TYR A 71 -16.34 -5.06 8.07
N SER A 72 -16.24 -5.44 6.79
CA SER A 72 -15.06 -5.15 5.96
C SER A 72 -14.89 -3.63 5.76
N LEU A 73 -15.96 -2.92 5.43
CA LEU A 73 -15.92 -1.47 5.25
C LEU A 73 -15.57 -0.73 6.55
N LEU A 74 -16.13 -1.15 7.69
CA LEU A 74 -15.78 -0.58 8.99
C LEU A 74 -14.32 -0.85 9.34
N GLY A 75 -13.83 -2.06 9.07
CA GLY A 75 -12.43 -2.43 9.25
C GLY A 75 -11.49 -1.57 8.42
N GLU A 76 -11.82 -1.30 7.15
CA GLU A 76 -11.03 -0.40 6.30
C GLU A 76 -10.94 1.01 6.86
N ILE A 77 -12.05 1.56 7.35
CA ILE A 77 -12.06 2.88 7.99
C ILE A 77 -11.15 2.88 9.23
N TYR A 78 -11.22 1.84 10.06
CA TYR A 78 -10.36 1.74 11.24
C TYR A 78 -8.88 1.56 10.90
N ILE A 79 -8.53 0.85 9.82
CA ILE A 79 -7.15 0.78 9.31
C ILE A 79 -6.66 2.18 8.91
N ARG A 80 -7.47 2.93 8.14
CA ARG A 80 -7.11 4.30 7.71
C ARG A 80 -6.91 5.26 8.87
N GLN A 81 -7.66 5.05 9.95
CA GLN A 81 -7.57 5.84 11.19
C GLN A 81 -6.55 5.28 12.20
N GLU A 82 -5.76 4.28 11.81
CA GLU A 82 -4.76 3.62 12.67
C GLU A 82 -5.34 3.03 13.96
N LYS A 83 -6.63 2.70 13.96
CA LYS A 83 -7.36 2.08 15.08
C LYS A 83 -7.22 0.56 14.99
N TRP A 84 -5.99 0.08 15.16
CA TRP A 84 -5.60 -1.30 14.82
C TRP A 84 -6.40 -2.38 15.56
N GLU A 85 -6.61 -2.25 16.87
CA GLU A 85 -7.38 -3.25 17.64
C GLU A 85 -8.85 -3.30 17.22
N LEU A 86 -9.48 -2.13 16.99
CA LEU A 86 -10.86 -2.07 16.50
C LEU A 86 -10.96 -2.64 15.09
N ALA A 87 -9.99 -2.35 14.21
CA ALA A 87 -9.91 -2.92 12.88
C ALA A 87 -9.82 -4.45 12.93
N LYS A 88 -8.95 -4.99 13.79
CA LYS A 88 -8.79 -6.43 13.98
C LYS A 88 -10.11 -7.08 14.39
N ASP A 89 -10.79 -6.58 15.42
CA ASP A 89 -12.02 -7.18 15.95
C ASP A 89 -13.14 -7.26 14.89
N VAL A 90 -13.34 -6.18 14.11
CA VAL A 90 -14.37 -6.15 13.07
C VAL A 90 -13.98 -6.97 11.84
N LEU A 91 -12.70 -6.99 11.46
CA LEU A 91 -12.21 -7.79 10.35
C LEU A 91 -12.23 -9.30 10.66
N GLU A 92 -11.98 -9.70 11.91
CA GLU A 92 -12.15 -11.09 12.38
C GLU A 92 -13.62 -11.54 12.25
N SER A 93 -14.56 -10.65 12.60
CA SER A 93 -15.99 -10.89 12.36
C SER A 93 -16.29 -11.03 10.87
N SER A 94 -15.69 -10.18 10.03
CA SER A 94 -15.85 -10.19 8.58
C SER A 94 -15.40 -11.51 7.94
N ILE A 95 -14.18 -12.00 8.27
CA ILE A 95 -13.66 -13.27 7.71
C ILE A 95 -14.45 -14.48 8.20
N SER A 96 -15.10 -14.41 9.37
CA SER A 96 -15.92 -15.52 9.89
C SER A 96 -17.19 -15.74 9.08
N ILE A 97 -17.68 -14.69 8.41
CA ILE A 97 -18.84 -14.72 7.52
C ILE A 97 -18.40 -15.14 6.11
N GLN A 98 -17.44 -14.39 5.55
CA GLN A 98 -16.91 -14.67 4.23
C GLN A 98 -15.44 -14.24 4.15
N PRO A 99 -14.51 -15.21 4.02
CA PRO A 99 -13.11 -14.92 3.74
C PRO A 99 -12.93 -14.17 2.41
N SER A 100 -12.02 -13.20 2.40
CA SER A 100 -11.56 -12.54 1.18
C SER A 100 -10.09 -12.14 1.28
N LYS A 101 -9.38 -12.07 0.14
CA LYS A 101 -7.98 -11.62 0.11
C LYS A 101 -7.83 -10.20 0.66
N THR A 102 -8.76 -9.30 0.35
CA THR A 102 -8.81 -7.93 0.86
C THR A 102 -8.92 -7.89 2.39
N THR A 103 -9.86 -8.65 2.95
CA THR A 103 -10.06 -8.70 4.41
C THR A 103 -8.85 -9.34 5.11
N TYR A 104 -8.27 -10.40 4.55
CA TYR A 104 -7.04 -10.99 5.10
C TYR A 104 -5.86 -10.01 5.07
N ASN A 105 -5.67 -9.27 3.98
CA ASN A 105 -4.62 -8.25 3.90
C ASN A 105 -4.78 -7.19 4.99
N ASN A 106 -5.99 -6.66 5.14
CA ASN A 106 -6.25 -5.59 6.11
C ASN A 106 -6.16 -6.11 7.56
N LEU A 107 -6.55 -7.36 7.81
CA LEU A 107 -6.37 -7.99 9.11
C LEU A 107 -4.88 -8.26 9.42
N ALA A 108 -4.08 -8.59 8.40
CA ALA A 108 -2.64 -8.71 8.52
C ALA A 108 -1.99 -7.38 8.92
N ILE A 109 -2.41 -6.27 8.29
CA ILE A 109 -1.98 -4.90 8.63
C ILE A 109 -2.28 -4.57 10.09
N ALA A 110 -3.53 -4.78 10.53
CA ALA A 110 -3.90 -4.54 11.92
C ALA A 110 -2.99 -5.33 12.88
N ASN A 111 -2.78 -6.62 12.61
CA ASN A 111 -1.92 -7.46 13.44
C ASN A 111 -0.45 -7.03 13.40
N TYR A 112 0.04 -6.56 12.26
CA TYR A 112 1.41 -6.06 12.12
C TYR A 112 1.64 -4.84 13.03
N HIS A 113 0.75 -3.85 12.99
CA HIS A 113 0.86 -2.64 13.81
C HIS A 113 0.61 -2.86 15.30
N ILE A 114 -0.16 -3.90 15.67
CA ILE A 114 -0.31 -4.32 17.08
C ILE A 114 0.95 -5.04 17.60
N GLY A 115 1.86 -5.47 16.71
CA GLY A 115 3.05 -6.24 17.04
C GLY A 115 2.83 -7.76 17.05
N ASN A 116 1.67 -8.24 16.59
CA ASN A 116 1.37 -9.66 16.42
C ASN A 116 1.93 -10.18 15.09
N ILE A 117 3.25 -10.09 14.91
CA ILE A 117 3.94 -10.35 13.64
C ILE A 117 3.70 -11.77 13.12
N GLU A 118 3.60 -12.77 13.99
CA GLU A 118 3.28 -14.14 13.57
C GLU A 118 1.90 -14.23 12.92
N MET A 119 0.91 -13.54 13.48
CA MET A 119 -0.45 -13.54 12.93
C MET A 119 -0.52 -12.71 11.65
N ALA A 120 0.18 -11.56 11.61
CA ALA A 120 0.32 -10.75 10.40
C ALA A 120 0.88 -11.58 9.24
N SER A 121 1.99 -12.30 9.47
CA SER A 121 2.60 -13.20 8.48
C SER A 121 1.61 -14.23 7.94
N ARG A 122 0.80 -14.86 8.81
CA ARG A 122 -0.22 -15.85 8.40
C ARG A 122 -1.31 -15.23 7.55
N TYR A 123 -1.82 -14.06 7.92
CA TYR A 123 -2.89 -13.40 7.16
C TYR A 123 -2.39 -12.82 5.83
N PHE A 124 -1.17 -12.29 5.77
CA PHE A 124 -0.55 -11.90 4.50
C PHE A 124 -0.43 -13.11 3.55
N LEU A 125 -0.01 -14.27 4.05
CA LEU A 125 0.04 -15.52 3.27
C LEU A 125 -1.34 -15.99 2.77
N LEU A 126 -2.43 -15.64 3.45
CA LEU A 126 -3.79 -15.95 2.98
C LEU A 126 -4.31 -14.93 1.96
N ALA A 127 -3.73 -13.73 1.93
CA ALA A 127 -4.11 -12.64 1.04
C ALA A 127 -3.33 -12.60 -0.27
N THR A 128 -2.24 -13.37 -0.36
CA THR A 128 -1.20 -13.22 -1.37
C THR A 128 -1.45 -13.98 -2.67
N GLU A 129 -0.81 -13.49 -3.73
CA GLU A 129 -0.49 -14.24 -4.95
C GLU A 129 0.99 -14.64 -4.94
N LYS A 130 1.58 -15.03 -6.07
CA LYS A 130 2.95 -15.56 -6.09
C LYS A 130 4.02 -14.54 -5.70
N SER A 131 3.93 -13.34 -6.27
CA SER A 131 4.97 -12.31 -6.17
C SER A 131 4.40 -10.92 -5.88
N ASP A 132 3.19 -10.85 -5.31
CA ASP A 132 2.50 -9.59 -5.02
C ASP A 132 2.97 -8.94 -3.71
N TYR A 133 2.45 -7.74 -3.44
CA TYR A 133 2.79 -6.98 -2.24
C TYR A 133 2.47 -7.74 -0.93
N ALA A 134 1.43 -8.58 -0.93
CA ALA A 134 1.12 -9.39 0.25
C ALA A 134 2.17 -10.50 0.47
N MET A 135 2.76 -11.09 -0.59
CA MET A 135 3.86 -12.05 -0.44
C MET A 135 5.09 -11.34 0.11
N TYR A 136 5.36 -10.14 -0.40
CA TYR A 136 6.42 -9.27 0.10
C TYR A 136 6.25 -9.01 1.61
N SER A 137 5.08 -8.53 2.05
CA SER A 137 4.80 -8.32 3.48
C SER A 137 4.91 -9.59 4.32
N HIS A 138 4.49 -10.74 3.78
CA HIS A 138 4.68 -12.04 4.43
C HIS A 138 6.16 -12.37 4.65
N VAL A 139 7.00 -12.19 3.62
CA VAL A 139 8.45 -12.44 3.68
C VAL A 139 9.13 -11.49 4.67
N ILE A 140 8.76 -10.20 4.69
CA ILE A 140 9.28 -9.24 5.70
C ILE A 140 8.93 -9.70 7.11
N CYS A 141 7.69 -10.12 7.37
CA CYS A 141 7.32 -10.66 8.68
C CYS A 141 8.15 -11.90 9.06
N LEU A 142 8.46 -12.79 8.09
CA LEU A 142 9.33 -13.95 8.35
C LEU A 142 10.76 -13.54 8.72
N ILE A 143 11.30 -12.49 8.08
CA ILE A 143 12.61 -11.93 8.39
C ILE A 143 12.64 -11.39 9.82
N GLU A 144 11.64 -10.59 10.20
CA GLU A 144 11.52 -10.02 11.56
C GLU A 144 11.38 -11.10 12.64
N LEU A 145 10.68 -12.19 12.33
CA LEU A 145 10.55 -13.36 13.21
C LEU A 145 11.83 -14.22 13.27
N GLY A 146 12.87 -13.90 12.50
CA GLY A 146 14.11 -14.67 12.41
C GLY A 146 13.95 -16.00 11.65
N LYS A 147 12.85 -16.20 10.92
CA LYS A 147 12.57 -17.40 10.11
C LYS A 147 13.24 -17.32 8.74
N LEU A 148 14.56 -17.11 8.74
CA LEU A 148 15.32 -16.71 7.55
C LEU A 148 15.31 -17.75 6.41
N ASN A 149 15.30 -19.04 6.73
CA ASN A 149 15.22 -20.10 5.71
C ASN A 149 13.87 -20.09 4.99
N GLU A 150 12.77 -19.95 5.74
CA GLU A 150 11.43 -19.89 5.16
C GLU A 150 11.26 -18.62 4.33
N ALA A 151 11.72 -17.47 4.85
CA ALA A 151 11.72 -16.20 4.13
C ALA A 151 12.45 -16.33 2.78
N LYS A 152 13.63 -16.94 2.80
CA LYS A 152 14.43 -17.16 1.60
C LYS A 152 13.75 -18.12 0.62
N ASP A 153 13.17 -19.23 1.09
CA ASP A 153 12.50 -20.20 0.23
C ASP A 153 11.30 -19.58 -0.49
N ARG A 154 10.55 -18.69 0.18
CA ARG A 154 9.49 -17.89 -0.44
C ARG A 154 10.03 -16.86 -1.41
N LEU A 155 11.05 -16.11 -1.01
CA LEU A 155 11.66 -15.09 -1.85
C LEU A 155 12.25 -15.65 -3.15
N ASP A 156 12.79 -16.87 -3.10
CA ASP A 156 13.33 -17.57 -4.27
C ASP A 156 12.26 -17.91 -5.32
N THR A 157 10.97 -17.83 -5.00
CA THR A 157 9.88 -18.06 -5.96
C THR A 157 9.43 -16.81 -6.70
N PHE A 158 9.93 -15.62 -6.35
CA PHE A 158 9.51 -14.37 -6.98
C PHE A 158 9.92 -14.31 -8.45
N SER A 159 9.01 -13.81 -9.30
CA SER A 159 9.20 -13.70 -10.75
C SER A 159 8.65 -12.38 -11.26
N GLU A 160 9.44 -11.67 -12.07
CA GLU A 160 9.05 -10.42 -12.75
C GLU A 160 7.98 -10.60 -13.83
N HIS A 161 7.63 -11.86 -14.13
CA HIS A 161 6.58 -12.22 -15.09
C HIS A 161 5.28 -12.64 -14.42
N ASP A 162 5.22 -12.65 -13.08
CA ASP A 162 3.96 -12.90 -12.38
C ASP A 162 3.05 -11.67 -12.45
N ASP A 163 1.75 -11.91 -12.46
CA ASP A 163 0.75 -10.84 -12.34
C ASP A 163 0.91 -10.13 -10.98
N GLU A 164 0.66 -8.82 -10.96
CA GLU A 164 0.79 -7.97 -9.76
C GLU A 164 2.18 -8.03 -9.09
N PHE A 165 3.24 -8.30 -9.85
CA PHE A 165 4.61 -8.34 -9.34
C PHE A 165 4.97 -7.09 -8.52
N VAL A 166 5.48 -7.30 -7.31
CA VAL A 166 5.78 -6.24 -6.33
C VAL A 166 6.79 -5.22 -6.86
N GLY A 167 7.77 -5.68 -7.63
CA GLY A 167 8.83 -4.85 -8.18
C GLY A 167 10.24 -5.34 -7.87
N GLU A 168 11.18 -5.06 -8.76
CA GLU A 168 12.54 -5.60 -8.69
C GLU A 168 13.32 -5.05 -7.48
N VAL A 169 13.09 -3.79 -7.13
CA VAL A 169 13.76 -3.13 -5.99
C VAL A 169 13.32 -3.74 -4.67
N ASP A 170 12.03 -4.00 -4.48
CA ASP A 170 11.51 -4.62 -3.26
C ASP A 170 12.03 -6.06 -3.08
N VAL A 171 12.15 -6.81 -4.19
CA VAL A 171 12.79 -8.14 -4.17
C VAL A 171 14.27 -8.06 -3.80
N ALA A 172 14.99 -7.11 -4.39
CA ALA A 172 16.40 -6.89 -4.07
C ALA A 172 16.59 -6.56 -2.59
N ASP A 173 15.73 -5.70 -2.05
CA ASP A 173 15.76 -5.27 -0.66
C ASP A 173 15.53 -6.40 0.33
N MET A 174 14.63 -7.35 0.04
CA MET A 174 14.46 -8.55 0.85
C MET A 174 15.71 -9.44 0.81
N TYR A 175 16.39 -9.56 -0.33
CA TYR A 175 17.66 -10.30 -0.41
C TYR A 175 18.79 -9.60 0.36
N VAL A 176 18.79 -8.26 0.45
CA VAL A 176 19.72 -7.50 1.29
C VAL A 176 19.50 -7.83 2.77
N GLU A 177 18.25 -7.82 3.25
CA GLU A 177 17.93 -8.19 4.64
C GLU A 177 18.37 -9.62 4.99
N LEU A 178 18.25 -10.54 4.04
CA LEU A 178 18.69 -11.94 4.21
C LEU A 178 20.20 -12.15 4.00
N GLY A 179 20.95 -11.12 3.59
CA GLY A 179 22.39 -11.19 3.34
C GLY A 179 22.80 -11.88 2.01
N TYR A 180 21.86 -12.10 1.09
CA TYR A 180 22.13 -12.70 -0.24
C TYR A 180 22.50 -11.64 -1.28
N PHE A 181 23.60 -10.91 -1.02
CA PHE A 181 24.00 -9.73 -1.80
C PHE A 181 24.19 -9.98 -3.30
N LYS A 182 24.59 -11.19 -3.71
CA LYS A 182 24.69 -11.52 -5.14
C LYS A 182 23.33 -11.46 -5.84
N LYS A 183 22.31 -12.11 -5.25
CA LYS A 183 20.95 -12.08 -5.78
C LYS A 183 20.33 -10.69 -5.67
N ALA A 184 20.57 -9.98 -4.57
CA ALA A 184 20.15 -8.59 -4.43
C ALA A 184 20.66 -7.72 -5.59
N ASN A 185 21.96 -7.83 -5.94
CA ASN A 185 22.51 -7.07 -7.07
C ASN A 185 21.93 -7.48 -8.42
N GLU A 186 21.60 -8.76 -8.63
CA GLU A 186 20.92 -9.21 -9.85
C GLU A 186 19.55 -8.50 -10.00
N TRP A 187 18.78 -8.40 -8.92
CA TRP A 187 17.48 -7.72 -8.91
C TRP A 187 17.59 -6.20 -8.98
N PHE A 188 18.52 -5.57 -8.26
CA PHE A 188 18.77 -4.13 -8.40
C PHE A 188 19.14 -3.75 -9.84
N ASN A 189 19.94 -4.57 -10.52
CA ASN A 189 20.27 -4.33 -11.93
C ASN A 189 19.05 -4.37 -12.84
N LYS A 190 18.11 -5.30 -12.60
CA LYS A 190 16.86 -5.37 -13.36
C LYS A 190 15.99 -4.12 -13.14
N GLY A 191 15.91 -3.62 -11.91
CA GLY A 191 15.15 -2.42 -11.57
C GLY A 191 15.82 -1.09 -11.94
N TRP A 192 17.11 -1.10 -12.31
CA TRP A 192 17.92 0.13 -12.44
C TRP A 192 17.37 1.15 -13.43
N ASP A 193 16.86 0.67 -14.57
CA ASP A 193 16.30 1.50 -15.64
C ASP A 193 14.76 1.57 -15.60
N VAL A 194 14.13 0.92 -14.63
CA VAL A 194 12.67 0.86 -14.46
C VAL A 194 12.20 1.91 -13.45
N TYR A 195 12.92 2.07 -12.35
CA TYR A 195 12.51 2.90 -11.23
C TYR A 195 13.27 4.21 -11.15
N TRP A 196 12.61 5.22 -10.58
CA TRP A 196 13.29 6.44 -10.20
C TRP A 196 14.34 6.14 -9.11
N LYS A 197 15.57 6.60 -9.35
CA LYS A 197 16.72 6.38 -8.47
C LYS A 197 16.61 7.30 -7.27
N GLN A 198 15.99 6.78 -6.21
CA GLN A 198 15.84 7.45 -4.91
C GLN A 198 17.02 7.08 -4.00
N PRO A 199 17.46 7.98 -3.09
CA PRO A 199 18.61 7.71 -2.23
C PRO A 199 18.47 6.45 -1.37
N ASN A 200 17.24 6.13 -0.93
CA ASN A 200 16.95 4.98 -0.08
C ASN A 200 17.39 3.65 -0.71
N TRP A 201 16.88 3.30 -1.88
CA TRP A 201 17.18 2.00 -2.50
C TRP A 201 18.54 2.00 -3.21
N VAL A 202 18.99 3.14 -3.76
CA VAL A 202 20.35 3.27 -4.33
C VAL A 202 21.39 3.00 -3.25
N SER A 203 21.19 3.51 -2.02
CA SER A 203 22.11 3.24 -0.91
C SER A 203 22.16 1.75 -0.53
N ARG A 204 21.02 1.04 -0.61
CA ARG A 204 20.97 -0.41 -0.37
C ARG A 204 21.65 -1.20 -1.49
N TYR A 205 21.54 -0.75 -2.73
CA TYR A 205 22.30 -1.33 -3.84
C TYR A 205 23.81 -1.14 -3.66
N VAL A 206 24.25 0.08 -3.35
CA VAL A 206 25.65 0.39 -3.04
C VAL A 206 26.15 -0.45 -1.87
N TYR A 207 25.37 -0.58 -0.79
CA TYR A 207 25.70 -1.43 0.35
C TYR A 207 25.94 -2.88 -0.08
N SER A 208 25.03 -3.45 -0.87
CA SER A 208 25.12 -4.82 -1.37
C SER A 208 26.37 -5.03 -2.25
N LEU A 209 26.72 -4.06 -3.10
CA LEU A 209 27.96 -4.09 -3.89
C LEU A 209 29.22 -4.05 -3.03
N LEU A 210 29.25 -3.21 -2.00
CA LEU A 210 30.38 -3.11 -1.08
C LEU A 210 30.57 -4.39 -0.26
N LYS A 211 29.48 -5.09 0.09
CA LYS A 211 29.56 -6.43 0.72
C LYS A 211 30.17 -7.50 -0.18
N LEU A 212 30.07 -7.33 -1.49
CA LEU A 212 30.76 -8.19 -2.47
C LEU A 212 32.15 -7.65 -2.89
N ASN A 213 32.68 -6.65 -2.19
CA ASN A 213 33.92 -5.95 -2.54
C ASN A 213 33.93 -5.31 -3.94
N ASN A 214 32.77 -5.04 -4.53
CA ASN A 214 32.65 -4.40 -5.84
C ASN A 214 32.62 -2.87 -5.72
N LYS A 215 33.73 -2.30 -5.23
CA LYS A 215 33.87 -0.85 -5.02
C LYS A 215 33.84 -0.05 -6.32
N SER A 216 34.28 -0.64 -7.44
CA SER A 216 34.29 0.04 -8.73
C SER A 216 32.87 0.34 -9.20
N LEU A 217 32.02 -0.70 -9.26
CA LEU A 217 30.64 -0.54 -9.69
C LEU A 217 29.82 0.32 -8.70
N ALA A 218 30.10 0.23 -7.40
CA ALA A 218 29.47 1.09 -6.41
C ALA A 218 29.74 2.58 -6.69
N ASN A 219 30.98 2.95 -7.06
CA ASN A 219 31.32 4.33 -7.42
C ASN A 219 30.71 4.74 -8.77
N GLU A 220 30.65 3.83 -9.73
CA GLU A 220 30.01 4.08 -11.04
C GLU A 220 28.52 4.44 -10.86
N ILE A 221 27.78 3.62 -10.11
CA ILE A 221 26.37 3.86 -9.75
C ILE A 221 26.17 5.21 -9.08
N ILE A 222 27.01 5.56 -8.10
CA ILE A 222 26.92 6.83 -7.39
C ILE A 222 27.18 8.00 -8.35
N ASN A 223 28.18 7.89 -9.21
CA ASN A 223 28.51 8.93 -10.19
C ASN A 223 27.37 9.11 -11.21
N ASP A 224 26.72 8.02 -11.62
CA ASP A 224 25.59 8.06 -12.55
C ASP A 224 24.40 8.81 -11.96
N VAL A 225 23.99 8.50 -10.72
CA VAL A 225 22.88 9.22 -10.07
C VAL A 225 23.22 10.67 -9.77
N ILE A 226 24.48 10.98 -9.41
CA ILE A 226 24.93 12.38 -9.24
C ILE A 226 24.82 13.12 -10.56
N LYS A 227 25.23 12.51 -11.67
CA LYS A 227 25.18 13.12 -13.01
C LYS A 227 23.74 13.35 -13.47
N GLU A 228 22.83 12.41 -13.22
CA GLU A 228 21.40 12.59 -13.47
C GLU A 228 20.85 13.74 -12.63
N LYS A 229 21.16 13.77 -11.33
CA LYS A 229 20.69 14.82 -10.42
C LYS A 229 21.21 16.21 -10.78
N ILE A 230 22.46 16.33 -11.24
CA ILE A 230 23.00 17.60 -11.73
C ILE A 230 22.18 18.11 -12.92
N LYS A 231 21.83 17.24 -13.87
CA LYS A 231 20.99 17.64 -15.02
C LYS A 231 19.59 18.08 -14.58
N GLU A 232 19.00 17.41 -13.60
CA GLU A 232 17.71 17.82 -13.03
C GLU A 232 17.79 19.20 -12.38
N ILE A 233 18.83 19.46 -11.58
CA ILE A 233 19.07 20.77 -10.96
C ILE A 233 19.24 21.85 -12.03
N ASP A 234 20.06 21.58 -13.06
CA ASP A 234 20.31 22.53 -14.15
C ASP A 234 19.03 22.83 -14.95
N LYS A 235 18.14 21.83 -15.10
CA LYS A 235 16.84 22.01 -15.75
C LYS A 235 15.92 22.85 -14.86
N ALA A 236 15.72 22.45 -13.60
CA ALA A 236 14.88 23.15 -12.65
C ALA A 236 15.30 24.62 -12.43
N GLN A 237 16.60 24.94 -12.56
CA GLN A 237 17.08 26.33 -12.50
C GLN A 237 16.62 27.17 -13.70
N LYS A 238 16.56 26.58 -14.89
CA LYS A 238 16.21 27.24 -16.15
C LYS A 238 14.71 27.33 -16.41
N ASP A 239 13.93 26.45 -15.79
CA ASP A 239 12.48 26.46 -15.94
C ASP A 239 11.91 27.78 -15.37
N ASP A 240 11.00 28.42 -16.10
CA ASP A 240 10.37 29.68 -15.71
C ASP A 240 9.22 29.43 -14.73
N CYS A 241 9.08 30.28 -13.72
CA CYS A 241 7.96 30.22 -12.77
C CYS A 241 6.65 30.70 -13.41
N ASP A 242 5.53 30.15 -12.95
CA ASP A 242 4.17 30.49 -13.42
C ASP A 242 3.18 30.61 -12.24
N GLU A 243 1.87 30.62 -12.54
CA GLU A 243 0.82 30.77 -11.53
C GLU A 243 0.71 29.56 -10.58
N ASP A 244 1.12 28.37 -11.03
CA ASP A 244 1.06 27.11 -10.26
C ASP A 244 2.43 26.75 -9.64
N TRP A 245 3.52 27.37 -10.11
CA TRP A 245 4.88 27.16 -9.61
C TRP A 245 5.57 28.49 -9.31
N SER A 246 5.55 28.89 -8.04
CA SER A 246 6.12 30.16 -7.59
C SER A 246 7.65 30.09 -7.45
N GLU A 247 8.29 31.26 -7.32
CA GLU A 247 9.72 31.35 -6.99
C GLU A 247 10.08 30.65 -5.68
N GLU A 248 9.16 30.66 -4.69
CA GLU A 248 9.36 29.94 -3.43
C GLU A 248 9.32 28.42 -3.64
N ASP A 249 8.36 27.93 -4.43
CA ASP A 249 8.28 26.50 -4.79
C ASP A 249 9.53 26.05 -5.55
N LYS A 250 10.03 26.89 -6.46
CA LYS A 250 11.29 26.65 -7.19
C LYS A 250 12.48 26.56 -6.24
N ILE A 251 12.61 27.48 -5.28
CA ILE A 251 13.69 27.45 -4.28
C ILE A 251 13.61 26.16 -3.46
N ASN A 252 12.43 25.81 -2.95
CA ASN A 252 12.20 24.61 -2.15
C ASN A 252 12.51 23.33 -2.95
N HIS A 253 12.07 23.26 -4.21
CA HIS A 253 12.36 22.15 -5.10
C HIS A 253 13.88 22.00 -5.36
N LEU A 254 14.57 23.11 -5.66
CA LEU A 254 16.02 23.11 -5.86
C LEU A 254 16.78 22.72 -4.61
N GLU A 255 16.32 23.13 -3.43
CA GLU A 255 16.91 22.71 -2.16
C GLU A 255 16.78 21.19 -1.97
N LYS A 256 15.59 20.62 -2.23
CA LYS A 256 15.38 19.16 -2.19
C LYS A 256 16.35 18.42 -3.11
N LEU A 257 16.47 18.85 -4.37
CA LEU A 257 17.38 18.21 -5.34
C LEU A 257 18.86 18.32 -4.90
N ARG A 258 19.27 19.46 -4.35
CA ARG A 258 20.63 19.67 -3.83
C ARG A 258 20.92 18.79 -2.61
N ASN A 259 19.93 18.60 -1.74
CA ASN A 259 20.04 17.70 -0.59
C ASN A 259 20.18 16.24 -1.03
N GLU A 260 19.35 15.76 -1.96
CA GLU A 260 19.48 14.42 -2.55
C GLU A 260 20.85 14.21 -3.21
N LYS A 261 21.34 15.20 -3.97
CA LYS A 261 22.69 15.17 -4.55
C LYS A 261 23.77 15.01 -3.48
N LYS A 262 23.67 15.76 -2.38
CA LYS A 262 24.62 15.69 -1.27
C LYS A 262 24.58 14.32 -0.57
N GLU A 263 23.41 13.70 -0.49
CA GLU A 263 23.29 12.32 0.01
C GLU A 263 24.04 11.32 -0.87
N TYR A 264 23.92 11.44 -2.20
CA TYR A 264 24.71 10.61 -3.13
C TYR A 264 26.21 10.84 -2.99
N GLU A 265 26.67 12.10 -2.90
CA GLU A 265 28.08 12.45 -2.74
C GLU A 265 28.70 11.85 -1.47
N GLY A 266 27.96 11.82 -0.36
CA GLY A 266 28.42 11.22 0.91
C GLY A 266 28.17 9.71 1.04
N MET A 267 27.46 9.09 0.08
CA MET A 267 26.92 7.74 0.22
C MET A 267 28.01 6.68 0.40
N PHE A 268 29.07 6.73 -0.42
CA PHE A 268 30.14 5.74 -0.39
C PHE A 268 30.86 5.72 0.96
N GLU A 269 31.25 6.89 1.45
CA GLU A 269 31.97 7.05 2.72
C GLU A 269 31.09 6.64 3.90
N LYS A 270 29.82 7.08 3.91
CA LYS A 270 28.84 6.74 4.94
C LYS A 270 28.68 5.22 5.05
N ILE A 271 28.44 4.53 3.93
CA ILE A 271 28.26 3.08 3.93
C ILE A 271 29.58 2.36 4.29
N SER A 272 30.71 2.82 3.74
CA SER A 272 32.03 2.24 4.05
C SER A 272 32.41 2.36 5.53
N SER A 273 31.86 3.35 6.24
CA SER A 273 32.05 3.52 7.69
C SER A 273 31.27 2.51 8.55
N GLY A 274 30.47 1.64 7.94
CA GLY A 274 29.67 0.61 8.62
C GLY A 274 28.17 0.94 8.71
N TYR A 275 27.72 2.04 8.10
CA TYR A 275 26.30 2.35 8.02
C TYR A 275 25.56 1.29 7.19
N PHE A 276 24.52 0.71 7.78
CA PHE A 276 23.56 -0.15 7.09
C PHE A 276 22.33 0.67 6.72
N PRO A 277 22.04 0.89 5.42
CA PRO A 277 20.87 1.64 5.04
C PRO A 277 19.59 0.90 5.39
N PRO A 278 18.63 1.54 6.10
CA PRO A 278 17.43 0.87 6.57
C PRO A 278 16.52 0.48 5.41
N LEU A 279 15.77 -0.61 5.60
CA LEU A 279 14.64 -0.93 4.74
C LEU A 279 13.51 0.06 5.03
N VAL A 280 12.94 0.64 3.98
CA VAL A 280 11.69 1.40 4.07
C VAL A 280 10.57 0.43 3.75
N PHE A 281 9.89 -0.07 4.77
CA PHE A 281 8.76 -0.98 4.63
C PHE A 281 7.50 -0.31 5.13
N GLU A 282 6.49 -0.25 4.27
CA GLU A 282 5.15 0.21 4.59
C GLU A 282 4.16 -0.87 4.20
N VAL A 283 3.08 -1.02 4.96
CA VAL A 283 2.03 -1.97 4.61
C VAL A 283 0.87 -1.20 3.96
N SER A 284 0.40 -1.69 2.82
CA SER A 284 -0.65 -1.02 2.05
C SER A 284 -1.99 -1.75 2.18
N MET A 285 -3.03 -1.00 2.54
CA MET A 285 -4.39 -1.54 2.63
C MET A 285 -4.91 -1.89 1.23
N LYS A 286 -5.66 -2.97 1.13
CA LYS A 286 -6.46 -3.28 -0.08
C LYS A 286 -7.88 -2.79 0.17
N THR A 287 -8.52 -2.21 -0.84
CA THR A 287 -9.92 -1.80 -0.76
C THR A 287 -10.78 -2.69 -1.64
N GLY A 288 -12.06 -2.84 -1.27
CA GLY A 288 -13.05 -3.60 -2.02
C GLY A 288 -14.30 -2.79 -2.34
N CYS A 289 -15.13 -3.30 -3.25
CA CYS A 289 -16.49 -2.78 -3.40
C CYS A 289 -17.38 -3.45 -2.35
N TYR A 290 -18.00 -2.67 -1.48
CA TYR A 290 -18.95 -3.15 -0.46
C TYR A 290 -20.35 -2.58 -0.65
N LEU A 291 -20.71 -2.34 -1.92
CA LEU A 291 -22.04 -1.89 -2.31
C LEU A 291 -22.93 -3.09 -2.62
N PHE A 292 -23.98 -3.28 -1.82
CA PHE A 292 -25.05 -4.23 -2.15
C PHE A 292 -25.77 -3.79 -3.42
N GLY A 293 -25.99 -4.73 -4.33
CA GLY A 293 -26.61 -4.48 -5.64
C GLY A 293 -25.66 -3.94 -6.72
N CYS A 294 -24.35 -3.86 -6.46
CA CYS A 294 -23.36 -3.42 -7.46
C CYS A 294 -23.22 -4.43 -8.60
N ILE A 295 -23.64 -4.04 -9.81
CA ILE A 295 -23.64 -4.92 -10.98
C ILE A 295 -22.21 -5.17 -11.48
N ARG A 296 -21.36 -4.14 -11.50
CA ARG A 296 -19.96 -4.22 -11.97
C ARG A 296 -19.15 -5.30 -11.24
N HIS A 297 -19.37 -5.44 -9.94
CA HIS A 297 -18.70 -6.44 -9.10
C HIS A 297 -19.59 -7.65 -8.78
N ASN A 298 -20.75 -7.77 -9.43
CA ASN A 298 -21.71 -8.84 -9.26
C ASN A 298 -22.14 -9.07 -7.80
N HIS A 299 -22.33 -7.98 -7.05
CA HIS A 299 -22.83 -8.02 -5.69
C HIS A 299 -24.35 -8.04 -5.69
N PRO A 300 -25.00 -9.04 -5.07
CA PRO A 300 -26.44 -9.08 -4.97
C PRO A 300 -26.96 -7.99 -4.02
N GLU A 301 -28.25 -7.70 -4.11
CA GLU A 301 -28.96 -7.02 -3.03
C GLU A 301 -28.90 -7.91 -1.76
N TYR A 302 -28.87 -7.30 -0.59
CA TYR A 302 -28.83 -8.02 0.69
C TYR A 302 -30.11 -8.84 0.90
N GLN A 303 -29.94 -10.06 1.39
CA GLN A 303 -31.04 -10.96 1.75
C GLN A 303 -30.85 -11.38 3.22
N GLU A 304 -31.90 -11.26 4.02
CA GLU A 304 -31.91 -11.64 5.44
C GLU A 304 -31.75 -13.14 5.67
#